data_AF-A0A7V9MIP8-F1
#
_entry.id   AF-A0A7V9MIP8-F1
#
_cell.length_a   1.000
_cell.length_b   1.000
_cell.length_c   1.000
_cell.angle_alpha   90.00
_cell.angle_beta   90.00
_cell.angle_gamma   90.00
#
_symmetry.space_group_name_H-M   'P 1'
#
loop_
_entity.id
_entity.type
_entity.pdbx_description
1 polymer ?
#
loop_
_entity_poly.entity_id
_entity_poly.type
_entity_poly.pdbx_seq_one_letter_code
_entity_poly.pdbx_strand_id
1 'polypeptide(L)'
;MVVLLLEVVLPVVLVAIIGAVIVLERRTRRSRGALWAATTHGLPEGGFAVVLQCDGQPTQLVARIPPGLPHEQFSERLAEAQSEAEADAAALNSSLARG
;
A
#
# COMPACT_ATOMS: atom_id res chain seq x y z
N MET A 1 -6.60 38.31 -6.24
CA MET A 1 -7.78 37.46 -5.92
C MET A 1 -7.62 36.01 -6.36
N VAL A 2 -7.16 35.73 -7.59
CA VAL A 2 -7.01 34.35 -8.12
C VAL A 2 -5.96 33.51 -7.37
N VAL A 3 -4.84 34.10 -6.94
CA VAL A 3 -3.75 33.39 -6.25
C VAL A 3 -4.15 32.87 -4.86
N LEU A 4 -4.89 33.68 -4.09
CA LEU A 4 -5.42 33.29 -2.77
C LEU A 4 -6.45 32.16 -2.87
N LEU A 5 -7.21 32.11 -3.97
CA LEU A 5 -8.18 31.04 -4.20
C LEU A 5 -7.46 29.70 -4.46
N LEU A 6 -6.34 29.73 -5.19
CA LEU A 6 -5.56 28.54 -5.53
C LEU A 6 -4.84 27.95 -4.30
N GLU A 7 -4.26 28.78 -3.43
CA GLU A 7 -3.58 28.34 -2.20
C GLU A 7 -4.53 27.67 -1.18
N VAL A 8 -5.82 28.00 -1.21
CA VAL A 8 -6.81 27.40 -0.32
C VAL A 8 -7.50 26.20 -0.96
N VAL A 9 -7.75 26.24 -2.27
CA VAL A 9 -8.40 25.12 -2.98
C VAL A 9 -7.46 23.92 -3.09
N LEU A 10 -6.17 24.13 -3.35
CA LEU A 10 -5.20 23.05 -3.49
C LEU A 10 -5.10 22.13 -2.26
N PRO A 11 -4.91 22.63 -1.01
CA PRO A 11 -4.84 21.77 0.16
C PRO A 11 -6.18 21.11 0.48
N VAL A 12 -7.31 21.76 0.22
CA VAL A 12 -8.65 21.15 0.42
C VAL A 12 -8.86 19.98 -0.52
N VAL A 13 -8.48 20.13 -1.80
CA VAL A 13 -8.51 19.04 -2.78
C VAL A 13 -7.54 17.92 -2.38
N LEU A 14 -6.34 18.26 -1.91
CA LEU A 14 -5.36 17.27 -1.45
C LEU A 14 -5.89 16.45 -0.27
N VAL A 15 -6.48 17.11 0.74
CA VAL A 15 -7.06 16.45 1.91
C VAL A 15 -8.26 15.58 1.50
N ALA A 16 -9.09 16.04 0.56
CA ALA A 16 -10.21 15.26 0.04
C ALA A 16 -9.74 14.00 -0.70
N ILE A 17 -8.68 14.10 -1.50
CA ILE A 17 -8.07 12.94 -2.19
C ILE A 17 -7.49 11.96 -1.17
N ILE A 18 -6.72 12.43 -0.19
CA ILE A 18 -6.14 11.59 0.87
C ILE A 18 -7.26 10.88 1.66
N GLY A 19 -8.31 11.61 2.03
CA GLY A 19 -9.47 11.04 2.72
C GLY A 19 -10.19 9.98 1.88
N ALA A 20 -10.37 10.23 0.59
CA ALA A 20 -10.98 9.28 -0.33
C ALA A 20 -10.13 8.00 -0.47
N VAL A 21 -8.80 8.12 -0.60
CA VAL A 21 -7.87 6.98 -0.65
C VAL A 21 -7.98 6.12 0.61
N ILE A 22 -7.90 6.73 1.80
CA ILE A 22 -8.00 6.02 3.08
C ILE A 22 -9.36 5.30 3.22
N VAL A 23 -10.45 5.94 2.80
CA VAL A 23 -11.79 5.35 2.83
C VAL A 23 -11.91 4.21 1.85
N LEU A 24 -11.37 4.33 0.63
CA LEU A 24 -11.36 3.25 -0.36
C LEU A 24 -10.54 2.05 0.13
N GLU A 25 -9.37 2.27 0.73
CA GLU A 25 -8.56 1.20 1.32
C GLU A 25 -9.27 0.47 2.46
N ARG A 26 -9.98 1.19 3.32
CA ARG A 26 -10.78 0.57 4.38
C ARG A 26 -11.97 -0.22 3.82
N ARG A 27 -12.57 0.27 2.73
CA ARG A 27 -13.74 -0.36 2.12
C ARG A 27 -13.37 -1.62 1.33
N THR A 28 -12.19 -1.67 0.69
CA THR A 28 -11.69 -2.87 0.03
C THR A 28 -11.30 -3.97 1.01
N ARG A 29 -10.81 -3.63 2.22
CA ARG A 29 -10.52 -4.62 3.28
C ARG A 29 -11.75 -5.39 3.75
N ARG A 30 -12.92 -4.75 3.80
CA ARG A 30 -14.16 -5.39 4.32
C ARG A 30 -14.82 -6.38 3.36
N SER A 31 -14.49 -6.32 2.06
CA SER A 31 -15.12 -7.16 1.02
C SER A 31 -14.26 -8.36 0.58
N ARG A 32 -13.04 -8.48 1.13
CA ARG A 32 -11.99 -9.40 0.65
C ARG A 32 -11.62 -10.48 1.67
N GLY A 33 -12.58 -11.01 2.43
CA GLY A 33 -12.35 -11.98 3.52
C GLY A 33 -11.67 -13.32 3.14
N ALA A 34 -11.14 -13.47 1.93
CA ALA A 34 -10.31 -14.61 1.50
C ALA A 34 -9.26 -14.24 0.43
N LEU A 35 -9.05 -12.95 0.11
CA LEU A 35 -8.13 -12.56 -0.96
C LEU A 35 -6.82 -12.01 -0.38
N TRP A 36 -5.70 -12.53 -0.87
CA TRP A 36 -4.37 -12.02 -0.60
C TRP A 36 -4.24 -10.59 -1.12
N ALA A 37 -3.68 -9.71 -0.30
CA ALA A 37 -3.45 -8.30 -0.62
C ALA A 37 -2.04 -7.88 -0.20
N ALA A 38 -1.35 -7.16 -1.09
CA ALA A 38 -0.10 -6.48 -0.76
C ALA A 38 -0.38 -5.31 0.20
N THR A 39 0.46 -5.15 1.22
CA THR A 39 0.39 -4.08 2.21
C THR A 39 1.79 -3.72 2.66
N THR A 40 2.00 -2.43 2.94
CA THR A 40 3.27 -1.95 3.50
C THR A 40 3.07 -1.57 4.96
N HIS A 41 3.96 -2.04 5.83
CA HIS A 41 4.01 -1.67 7.26
C HIS A 41 5.31 -0.94 7.58
N GLY A 42 5.24 0.10 8.40
CA GLY A 42 6.43 0.71 9.00
C GLY A 42 7.00 -0.20 10.10
N LEU A 43 8.32 -0.31 10.17
CA LEU A 43 8.99 -1.10 11.21
C LEU A 43 9.39 -0.22 12.41
N PRO A 44 9.33 -0.75 13.65
CA PRO A 44 9.66 0.02 14.85
C PRO A 44 11.15 0.43 14.91
N GLU A 45 12.04 -0.36 14.30
CA GLU A 45 13.45 -0.02 14.10
C GLU A 45 13.71 1.00 12.98
N GLY A 46 12.66 1.48 12.32
CA GLY A 46 12.73 2.28 11.09
C GLY A 46 12.75 1.41 9.83
N GLY A 47 12.35 1.99 8.70
CA GLY A 47 12.19 1.29 7.43
C GLY A 47 10.78 0.72 7.22
N PHE A 48 10.61 -0.07 6.17
CA PHE A 48 9.31 -0.57 5.74
C PHE A 48 9.37 -2.05 5.39
N ALA A 49 8.31 -2.78 5.69
CA ALA A 49 8.11 -4.15 5.27
C ALA A 49 6.92 -4.20 4.29
N VAL A 50 7.14 -4.76 3.11
CA VAL A 50 6.06 -5.10 2.18
C VAL A 50 5.66 -6.55 2.44
N VAL A 51 4.38 -6.74 2.72
CA VAL A 51 3.82 -8.03 3.14
C VAL A 51 2.56 -8.37 2.36
N LEU A 52 2.27 -9.65 2.28
CA LEU A 52 0.97 -10.17 1.84
C LEU A 52 0.13 -10.47 3.07
N GLN A 53 -1.06 -9.90 3.11
CA GLN A 53 -2.06 -10.18 4.13
C GLN A 53 -3.28 -10.83 3.50
N CYS A 54 -3.79 -11.86 4.17
CA CYS A 54 -5.05 -12.50 3.86
C CYS A 54 -5.74 -12.78 5.20
N ASP A 55 -7.04 -12.50 5.30
CA ASP A 55 -7.79 -12.68 6.54
C ASP A 55 -7.82 -14.16 6.93
N GLY A 56 -7.44 -14.45 8.18
CA GLY A 56 -7.36 -15.83 8.70
C GLY A 56 -6.12 -16.62 8.25
N GLN A 57 -5.22 -16.02 7.46
CA GLN A 57 -3.94 -16.60 7.07
C GLN A 57 -2.76 -15.85 7.73
N PRO A 58 -1.61 -16.52 7.94
CA PRO A 58 -0.41 -15.83 8.42
C PRO A 58 0.08 -14.81 7.38
N THR A 59 0.53 -13.66 7.87
CA THR A 59 1.13 -12.62 7.02
C THR A 59 2.43 -13.15 6.41
N GLN A 60 2.62 -12.98 5.11
CA GLN A 60 3.85 -13.36 4.42
C GLN A 60 4.70 -12.12 4.12
N LEU A 61 5.98 -12.17 4.46
CA LEU A 61 6.92 -11.09 4.14
C LEU A 61 7.42 -11.26 2.70
N VAL A 62 7.30 -10.21 1.89
CA VAL A 62 7.86 -10.18 0.53
C VAL A 62 9.22 -9.51 0.57
N ALA A 63 9.27 -8.28 1.10
CA ALA A 63 10.51 -7.52 1.16
C ALA A 63 10.59 -6.67 2.42
N ARG A 64 11.83 -6.44 2.87
CA ARG A 64 12.17 -5.51 3.94
C ARG A 64 13.10 -4.44 3.39
N ILE A 65 12.69 -3.18 3.54
CA ILE A 65 13.42 -2.00 3.10
C ILE A 65 14.03 -1.34 4.34
N PRO A 66 15.36 -1.34 4.47
CA PRO A 66 16.02 -0.81 5.66
C PRO A 66 15.87 0.72 5.74
N PRO A 67 15.93 1.27 6.97
CA PRO A 67 16.02 2.71 7.15
C PRO A 67 17.36 3.24 6.64
N GLY A 68 17.40 4.51 6.23
CA GLY A 68 18.63 5.21 5.86
C GLY A 68 19.06 5.08 4.39
N LEU A 69 18.22 4.49 3.54
CA LEU A 69 18.44 4.53 2.08
C LEU A 69 18.26 5.96 1.54
N PRO A 70 19.05 6.37 0.54
CA PRO A 70 18.78 7.58 -0.23
C PRO A 70 17.37 7.52 -0.84
N HIS A 71 16.70 8.67 -0.93
CA HIS A 71 15.28 8.75 -1.32
C HIS A 71 14.98 8.02 -2.64
N GLU A 72 15.81 8.20 -3.67
CA GLU A 72 15.60 7.54 -4.97
C GLU A 72 15.68 6.02 -4.87
N GLN A 73 16.68 5.49 -4.18
CA GLN A 73 16.83 4.04 -3.95
C GLN A 73 15.71 3.49 -3.08
N PHE A 74 15.23 4.27 -2.11
CA PHE A 74 14.08 3.90 -1.30
C PHE A 74 12.82 3.78 -2.16
N SER A 75 12.53 4.78 -3.00
CA SER A 75 11.35 4.76 -3.87
C SER A 75 11.40 3.62 -4.89
N GLU A 76 12.57 3.36 -5.46
CA GLU A 76 12.77 2.28 -6.43
C GLU A 76 12.55 0.91 -5.76
N ARG A 77 13.19 0.66 -4.62
CA ARG A 77 13.03 -0.59 -3.85
C ARG A 77 11.61 -0.79 -3.35
N LEU A 78 10.92 0.29 -2.96
CA LEU A 78 9.54 0.21 -2.53
C LEU A 78 8.61 -0.12 -3.70
N ALA A 79 8.81 0.51 -4.85
CA ALA A 79 8.03 0.22 -6.06
C ALA A 79 8.26 -1.22 -6.55
N GLU A 80 9.51 -1.68 -6.57
CA GLU A 80 9.86 -3.06 -6.91
C GLU A 80 9.17 -4.06 -5.97
N ALA A 81 9.32 -3.87 -4.66
CA ALA A 81 8.72 -4.73 -3.65
C ALA A 81 7.18 -4.74 -3.69
N GLN A 82 6.55 -3.59 -3.96
CA GLN A 82 5.10 -3.50 -4.11
C GLN A 82 4.63 -4.23 -5.37
N SER A 83 5.33 -4.05 -6.49
CA SER A 83 5.02 -4.72 -7.75
C SER A 83 5.11 -6.26 -7.61
N GLU A 84 6.16 -6.74 -6.95
CA GLU A 84 6.33 -8.17 -6.65
C GLU A 84 5.20 -8.70 -5.75
N ALA A 85 4.89 -7.99 -4.66
CA ALA A 85 3.81 -8.38 -3.76
C ALA A 85 2.44 -8.37 -4.46
N GLU A 86 2.18 -7.43 -5.36
CA GLU A 86 0.92 -7.40 -6.12
C GLU A 86 0.82 -8.57 -7.10
N ALA A 87 1.92 -8.93 -7.77
CA ALA A 87 1.98 -10.09 -8.65
C ALA A 87 1.74 -11.39 -7.87
N ASP A 88 2.36 -11.56 -6.71
CA ASP A 88 2.18 -12.71 -5.83
C ASP A 88 0.74 -12.80 -5.28
N ALA A 89 0.18 -11.68 -4.84
CA ALA A 89 -1.22 -11.61 -4.42
C ALA A 89 -2.16 -12.05 -5.54
N ALA A 90 -1.94 -11.58 -6.76
CA ALA A 90 -2.75 -11.97 -7.93
C ALA A 90 -2.59 -13.47 -8.24
N ALA A 91 -1.37 -14.00 -8.18
CA ALA A 91 -1.12 -15.43 -8.39
C ALA A 91 -1.85 -16.29 -7.36
N LEU A 92 -1.75 -15.96 -6.07
CA LEU A 92 -2.43 -16.66 -4.98
C LEU A 92 -3.96 -16.56 -5.07
N ASN A 93 -4.49 -15.40 -5.47
CA ASN A 93 -5.93 -15.23 -5.68
C ASN A 93 -6.42 -16.04 -6.88
N SER A 94 -5.62 -16.14 -7.94
CA SER A 94 -5.96 -16.94 -9.14
C SER A 94 -5.92 -18.45 -8.87
N SER A 95 -5.11 -18.91 -7.91
CA SER A 95 -5.09 -20.32 -7.50
C SER A 95 -6.29 -20.65 -6.61
N LEU A 96 -6.64 -19.76 -5.68
CA LEU A 96 -7.85 -19.90 -4.85
C LEU A 96 -9.15 -19.90 -5.69
N ALA A 97 -9.20 -19.15 -6.78
CA ALA A 97 -10.36 -19.14 -7.67
C ALA A 97 -10.51 -20.42 -8.53
N ARG A 98 -9.47 -21.25 -8.61
CA ARG A 98 -9.45 -22.48 -9.43
C ARG A 98 -9.60 -23.77 -8.61
N GLY A 99 -9.42 -23.71 -7.29
CA GLY A 99 -9.57 -24.85 -6.37
C GLY A 99 -10.95 -24.92 -5.76
#